data_AF-A0A2T2Y839-F1
#
_entry.id   AF-A0A2T2Y839-F1
#
_cell.length_a   1.000
_cell.length_b   1.000
_cell.length_c   1.000
_cell.angle_alpha   90.00
_cell.angle_beta   90.00
_cell.angle_gamma   90.00
#
_symmetry.space_group_name_H-M   'P 1'
#
loop_
_entity.id
_entity.type
_entity.pdbx_description
1 polymer ?
#
loop_
_entity_poly.entity_id
_entity_poly.type
_entity_poly.pdbx_seq_one_letter_code
_entity_poly.pdbx_strand_id
1 'polypeptide(L)'
;MPESIPATDVTASFSAPAEAASYPFVLPPERPAIAGPCGIFYDFNDGARLLLPEGRWRVVLLDDDSGNILFRCETGAGWVTSAKKYFVRFRLQVWRAEDNALLLDEALNLEGRDVLISFPTGTLGDLLGWFHYAERFRLLHGCRLECSMAPNIIALLEAQYPDIHFSPPDAVRQRAPYATYRVGLFFGGNDTHQPIDFRQVGFHRIAGYILGVDPTEAPPRLNLSAPRTIEQPYVCIAVQSTCQAKFWNNGHGWTEVVAHLKSLGYRVLCIDREPTTGHGFVWNHIPYGAEDFTGALPLQARVDLLRHASFFIGLASGLSWLAWAAKIPVVLISGFSLPNAEFYTPWRVFSSHGCNGCWDSLHETFDHKDFFWCPRHKGTERQYECTRLITGKQVSGVADRLHAQLRGE
;
A
#
# COMPACT_ATOMS: atom_id res chain seq x y z
N MET A 1 -5.32 -45.16 48.89
CA MET A 1 -5.09 -45.11 47.43
C MET A 1 -6.20 -44.32 46.79
N PRO A 2 -5.95 -43.08 46.39
CA PRO A 2 -6.71 -42.39 45.36
C PRO A 2 -5.89 -42.31 44.06
N GLU A 3 -6.53 -42.63 42.95
CA GLU A 3 -5.95 -42.72 41.61
C GLU A 3 -5.49 -41.35 41.10
N SER A 4 -4.29 -41.35 40.54
CA SER A 4 -3.67 -40.24 39.82
C SER A 4 -4.34 -40.02 38.47
N ILE A 5 -4.92 -38.85 38.26
CA ILE A 5 -5.35 -38.37 36.94
C ILE A 5 -4.10 -37.80 36.24
N PRO A 6 -3.76 -38.23 35.01
CA PRO A 6 -2.56 -37.77 34.34
C PRO A 6 -2.72 -36.33 33.84
N ALA A 7 -1.72 -35.51 34.12
CA ALA A 7 -1.57 -34.18 33.54
C ALA A 7 -1.36 -34.32 32.03
N THR A 8 -2.30 -33.81 31.24
CA THR A 8 -2.11 -33.61 29.81
C THR A 8 -1.30 -32.34 29.60
N ASP A 9 -0.12 -32.56 29.06
CA ASP A 9 0.89 -31.60 28.66
C ASP A 9 0.32 -30.69 27.55
N VAL A 10 -0.16 -29.50 27.91
CA VAL A 10 -0.53 -28.47 26.95
C VAL A 10 0.77 -27.83 26.49
N THR A 11 1.33 -28.40 25.42
CA THR A 11 2.48 -27.84 24.72
C THR A 11 2.10 -26.48 24.14
N ALA A 12 2.51 -25.44 24.86
CA ALA A 12 2.54 -24.07 24.37
C ALA A 12 3.43 -24.03 23.12
N SER A 13 2.85 -23.66 21.98
CA SER A 13 3.64 -23.36 20.77
C SER A 13 4.40 -22.05 21.01
N PHE A 14 5.64 -22.19 21.45
CA PHE A 14 6.61 -21.10 21.46
C PHE A 14 6.79 -20.56 20.03
N SER A 15 6.47 -19.29 19.84
CA SER A 15 6.82 -18.54 18.63
C SER A 15 8.33 -18.55 18.46
N ALA A 16 8.80 -19.04 17.31
CA ALA A 16 10.19 -19.07 16.93
C ALA A 16 10.82 -17.64 16.96
N PRO A 17 12.17 -17.53 17.13
CA PRO A 17 12.86 -16.25 17.04
C PRO A 17 12.63 -15.64 15.66
N ALA A 18 12.39 -14.33 15.60
CA ALA A 18 12.19 -13.60 14.36
C ALA A 18 13.35 -13.82 13.39
N GLU A 19 13.08 -14.46 12.25
CA GLU A 19 13.95 -14.41 11.09
C GLU A 19 14.28 -12.94 10.78
N ALA A 20 15.53 -12.65 10.43
CA ALA A 20 15.91 -11.36 9.88
C ALA A 20 14.95 -11.07 8.72
N ALA A 21 14.13 -10.03 8.85
CA ALA A 21 13.08 -9.75 7.88
C ALA A 21 13.66 -9.74 6.47
N SER A 22 13.17 -10.63 5.61
CA SER A 22 13.57 -10.69 4.21
C SER A 22 13.30 -9.32 3.59
N TYR A 23 14.25 -8.84 2.76
CA TYR A 23 14.10 -7.57 2.06
C TYR A 23 12.79 -7.59 1.25
N PRO A 24 11.87 -6.63 1.43
CA PRO A 24 10.49 -6.77 0.97
C PRO A 24 10.31 -6.57 -0.55
N PHE A 25 11.40 -6.29 -1.27
CA PHE A 25 11.39 -6.02 -2.70
C PHE A 25 12.29 -6.99 -3.46
N VAL A 26 12.05 -7.09 -4.76
CA VAL A 26 12.94 -7.81 -5.67
C VAL A 26 14.31 -7.13 -5.69
N LEU A 27 15.36 -7.92 -5.52
CA LEU A 27 16.75 -7.46 -5.59
C LEU A 27 17.12 -7.12 -7.04
N PRO A 28 17.96 -6.09 -7.26
CA PRO A 28 18.39 -5.75 -8.60
C PRO A 28 19.38 -6.81 -9.11
N PRO A 29 19.62 -6.91 -10.43
CA PRO A 29 20.66 -7.79 -10.97
C PRO A 29 22.02 -7.51 -10.33
N GLU A 30 22.80 -8.57 -10.05
CA GLU A 30 24.14 -8.48 -9.44
C GLU A 30 25.11 -7.64 -10.28
N ARG A 31 24.94 -7.67 -11.61
CA ARG A 31 25.69 -6.85 -12.57
C ARG A 31 24.71 -6.01 -13.37
N PRO A 32 25.06 -4.76 -13.78
CA PRO A 32 24.15 -3.96 -14.56
C PRO A 32 23.78 -4.61 -15.90
N ALA A 33 22.53 -4.44 -16.30
CA ALA A 33 21.91 -5.17 -17.42
C ALA A 33 22.51 -4.86 -18.80
N ILE A 34 23.11 -3.70 -19.00
CA ILE A 34 23.45 -3.16 -20.33
C ILE A 34 24.97 -3.05 -20.45
N ALA A 35 25.50 -3.61 -21.53
CA ALA A 35 26.90 -3.44 -21.89
C ALA A 35 27.11 -2.08 -22.58
N GLY A 36 28.03 -1.29 -22.05
CA GLY A 36 28.58 -0.09 -22.66
C GLY A 36 29.96 -0.34 -23.29
N PRO A 37 30.60 0.71 -23.82
CA PRO A 37 31.92 0.61 -24.42
C PRO A 37 33.00 0.35 -23.36
N CYS A 38 34.15 -0.16 -23.82
CA CYS A 38 35.35 -0.35 -23.00
C CYS A 38 35.12 -1.17 -21.71
N GLY A 39 34.18 -2.11 -21.72
CA GLY A 39 33.89 -2.98 -20.57
C GLY A 39 33.06 -2.32 -19.46
N ILE A 40 32.50 -1.13 -19.70
CA ILE A 40 31.54 -0.47 -18.81
C ILE A 40 30.19 -1.20 -18.86
N PHE A 41 29.52 -1.33 -17.72
CA PHE A 41 28.13 -1.82 -17.65
C PHE A 41 27.26 -0.78 -16.95
N TYR A 42 26.03 -0.60 -17.41
CA TYR A 42 25.08 0.34 -16.82
C TYR A 42 23.66 -0.21 -16.80
N ASP A 43 22.83 0.32 -15.90
CA ASP A 43 21.36 0.16 -15.91
C ASP A 43 20.69 1.18 -14.98
N PHE A 44 19.37 1.05 -14.86
CA PHE A 44 18.54 1.88 -13.99
C PHE A 44 17.75 1.05 -12.97
N ASN A 45 18.35 -0.07 -12.53
CA ASN A 45 17.75 -0.94 -11.52
C ASN A 45 18.26 -0.53 -10.14
N ASP A 46 17.39 -0.10 -9.22
CA ASP A 46 17.83 0.52 -7.95
C ASP A 46 18.53 1.88 -8.16
N GLY A 47 17.89 2.75 -8.94
CA GLY A 47 18.47 4.03 -9.39
C GLY A 47 19.44 3.84 -10.54
N ALA A 48 20.18 4.90 -10.91
CA ALA A 48 21.23 4.84 -11.92
C ALA A 48 22.44 4.06 -11.39
N ARG A 49 22.89 3.02 -12.10
CA ARG A 49 24.06 2.22 -11.73
C ARG A 49 25.05 2.12 -12.87
N LEU A 50 26.33 2.24 -12.54
CA LEU A 50 27.48 2.02 -13.40
C LEU A 50 28.44 1.05 -12.73
N LEU A 51 28.98 0.12 -13.49
CA LEU A 51 30.08 -0.76 -13.11
C LEU A 51 31.23 -0.56 -14.09
N LEU A 52 32.36 -0.08 -13.57
CA LEU A 52 33.53 0.29 -14.34
C LEU A 52 34.65 -0.74 -14.16
N PRO A 53 35.35 -1.13 -15.23
CA PRO A 53 36.56 -1.94 -15.12
C PRO A 53 37.73 -1.11 -14.59
N GLU A 54 38.88 -1.73 -14.37
CA GLU A 54 40.11 -1.01 -14.01
C GLU A 54 40.48 0.03 -15.08
N GLY A 55 40.83 1.24 -14.63
CA GLY A 55 41.17 2.38 -15.46
C GLY A 55 41.23 3.68 -14.66
N ARG A 56 41.09 4.81 -15.34
CA ARG A 56 40.87 6.13 -14.71
C ARG A 56 39.66 6.78 -15.34
N TRP A 57 38.57 6.86 -14.57
CA TRP A 57 37.27 7.27 -15.06
C TRP A 57 36.84 8.56 -14.39
N ARG A 58 36.18 9.44 -15.16
CA ARG A 58 35.35 10.52 -14.63
C ARG A 58 33.90 10.17 -14.92
N VAL A 59 33.04 10.22 -13.92
CA VAL A 59 31.61 9.91 -14.05
C VAL A 59 30.79 11.12 -13.63
N VAL A 60 29.72 11.39 -14.37
CA VAL A 60 28.69 12.37 -14.03
C VAL A 60 27.32 11.69 -14.15
N LEU A 61 26.50 11.85 -13.11
CA LEU A 61 25.07 11.53 -13.13
C LEU A 61 24.30 12.85 -13.15
N LEU A 62 23.45 13.03 -14.16
CA LEU A 62 22.63 14.23 -14.32
C LEU A 62 21.15 13.87 -14.21
N ASP A 63 20.34 14.88 -13.88
CA ASP A 63 18.93 14.91 -14.21
C ASP A 63 18.79 15.52 -15.61
N ASP A 64 18.35 14.74 -16.59
CA ASP A 64 18.23 15.15 -17.99
C ASP A 64 17.09 16.15 -18.23
N ASP A 65 16.10 16.21 -17.33
CA ASP A 65 15.03 17.20 -17.42
C ASP A 65 15.50 18.60 -16.99
N SER A 66 16.29 18.68 -15.92
CA SER A 66 16.76 19.96 -15.37
C SER A 66 18.16 20.38 -15.81
N GLY A 67 18.96 19.45 -16.33
CA GLY A 67 20.38 19.66 -16.65
C GLY A 67 21.29 19.72 -15.42
N ASN A 68 20.75 19.51 -14.21
CA ASN A 68 21.54 19.56 -12.98
C ASN A 68 22.48 18.36 -12.87
N ILE A 69 23.72 18.63 -12.47
CA ILE A 69 24.67 17.59 -12.06
C ILE A 69 24.28 17.12 -10.67
N LEU A 70 23.76 15.89 -10.57
CA LEU A 70 23.36 15.27 -9.31
C LEU A 70 24.55 14.68 -8.57
N PHE A 71 25.51 14.14 -9.31
CA PHE A 71 26.72 13.54 -8.76
C PHE A 71 27.86 13.58 -9.77
N ARG A 72 29.09 13.75 -9.29
CA ARG A 72 30.31 13.66 -10.08
C ARG A 72 31.43 13.07 -9.25
N CYS A 73 32.19 12.14 -9.83
CA CYS A 73 33.40 11.60 -9.20
C CYS A 73 34.47 11.23 -10.22
N GLU A 74 35.68 10.96 -9.72
CA GLU A 74 36.72 10.23 -10.45
C GLU A 74 37.02 8.92 -9.69
N THR A 75 37.18 7.81 -10.41
CA THR A 75 37.40 6.48 -9.80
C THR A 75 38.28 5.60 -10.67
N GLY A 76 38.96 4.64 -10.04
CA GLY A 76 39.80 3.65 -10.72
C GLY A 76 39.04 2.45 -11.28
N ALA A 77 38.01 1.98 -10.57
CA ALA A 77 37.17 0.85 -10.94
C ALA A 77 35.93 0.81 -10.04
N GLY A 78 35.02 -0.14 -10.29
CA GLY A 78 33.95 -0.50 -9.37
C GLY A 78 32.63 0.23 -9.63
N TRP A 79 31.81 0.34 -8.59
CA TRP A 79 30.44 0.81 -8.69
C TRP A 79 30.32 2.33 -8.52
N VAL A 80 29.48 2.93 -9.35
CA VAL A 80 28.93 4.28 -9.12
C VAL A 80 27.41 4.17 -9.19
N THR A 81 26.72 4.61 -8.14
CA THR A 81 25.25 4.55 -8.07
C THR A 81 24.66 5.87 -7.62
N SER A 82 23.46 6.20 -8.09
CA SER A 82 22.71 7.35 -7.58
C SER A 82 22.22 7.09 -6.15
N ALA A 83 22.24 8.13 -5.32
CA ALA A 83 21.60 8.10 -4.00
C ALA A 83 20.07 8.02 -4.12
N LYS A 84 19.48 8.72 -5.11
CA LYS A 84 18.04 8.69 -5.37
C LYS A 84 17.65 7.45 -6.17
N LYS A 85 16.57 6.78 -5.75
CA LYS A 85 16.08 5.47 -6.24
C LYS A 85 14.68 5.53 -6.86
N TYR A 86 13.97 6.64 -6.68
CA TYR A 86 12.71 6.92 -7.37
C TYR A 86 12.98 7.36 -8.82
N PHE A 87 11.92 7.52 -9.61
CA PHE A 87 12.02 7.95 -11.01
C PHE A 87 12.69 9.33 -11.12
N VAL A 88 13.80 9.35 -11.83
CA VAL A 88 14.48 10.54 -12.34
C VAL A 88 14.90 10.19 -13.75
N ARG A 89 14.75 11.11 -14.71
CA ARG A 89 15.27 10.91 -16.07
C ARG A 89 16.79 11.07 -16.06
N PHE A 90 17.48 10.09 -15.48
CA PHE A 90 18.92 10.13 -15.32
C PHE A 90 19.63 10.17 -16.67
N ARG A 91 20.73 10.91 -16.74
CA ARG A 91 21.72 10.82 -17.81
C ARG A 91 23.08 10.45 -17.25
N LEU A 92 23.71 9.45 -17.85
CA LEU A 92 24.98 8.88 -17.44
C LEU A 92 26.06 9.36 -18.40
N GLN A 93 27.06 10.06 -17.88
CA GLN A 93 28.21 10.47 -18.68
C GLN A 93 29.49 9.89 -18.07
N VAL A 94 30.29 9.22 -18.91
CA VAL A 94 31.56 8.62 -18.50
C VAL A 94 32.65 9.01 -19.46
N TRP A 95 33.73 9.59 -18.92
CA TRP A 95 34.95 9.90 -19.65
C TRP A 95 36.10 9.04 -19.17
N ARG A 96 37.05 8.76 -20.08
CA ARG A 96 38.39 8.34 -19.68
C ARG A 96 39.20 9.58 -19.29
N ALA A 97 39.78 9.56 -18.09
CA ALA A 97 40.40 10.75 -17.50
C ALA A 97 41.69 11.19 -18.23
N GLU A 98 42.38 10.26 -18.88
CA GLU A 98 43.68 10.48 -19.52
C GLU A 98 43.58 11.34 -20.78
N ASP A 99 42.54 11.12 -21.59
CA ASP A 99 42.33 11.79 -22.88
C ASP A 99 41.09 12.70 -22.89
N ASN A 100 40.36 12.78 -21.78
CA ASN A 100 39.06 13.46 -21.67
C ASN A 100 38.05 13.01 -22.75
N ALA A 101 38.18 11.79 -23.29
CA ALA A 101 37.25 11.26 -24.27
C ALA A 101 35.94 10.85 -23.59
N LEU A 102 34.81 11.41 -24.04
CA LEU A 102 33.47 10.98 -23.63
C LEU A 102 33.19 9.61 -24.26
N LEU A 103 33.04 8.59 -23.42
CA LEU A 103 32.85 7.21 -23.85
C LEU A 103 31.40 6.75 -23.74
N LEU A 104 30.67 7.23 -22.73
CA LEU A 104 29.25 6.93 -22.54
C LEU A 104 28.50 8.23 -22.33
N ASP A 105 27.37 8.41 -23.01
CA ASP A 105 26.44 9.53 -22.82
C ASP A 105 25.01 9.04 -23.05
N GLU A 106 24.43 8.45 -22.01
CA GLU A 106 23.18 7.70 -22.10
C GLU A 106 22.11 8.33 -21.21
N ALA A 107 21.05 8.84 -21.82
CA ALA A 107 19.85 9.29 -21.11
C ALA A 107 18.85 8.14 -20.95
N LEU A 108 18.17 8.09 -19.80
CA LEU A 108 17.11 7.13 -19.55
C LEU A 108 15.99 7.30 -20.59
N ASN A 109 15.73 6.25 -21.37
CA ASN A 109 14.58 6.15 -22.26
C ASN A 109 13.89 4.80 -22.06
N LEU A 110 12.64 4.84 -21.59
CA LEU A 110 11.86 3.67 -21.21
C LEU A 110 11.00 3.10 -22.36
N GLU A 111 10.89 3.81 -23.48
CA GLU A 111 10.03 3.40 -24.60
C GLU A 111 10.43 2.02 -25.13
N GLY A 112 9.49 1.09 -25.14
CA GLY A 112 9.73 -0.27 -25.60
C GLY A 112 10.83 -1.00 -24.81
N ARG A 113 11.14 -0.61 -23.57
CA ARG A 113 12.09 -1.31 -22.69
C ARG A 113 11.35 -2.12 -21.63
N ASP A 114 12.00 -3.18 -21.15
CA ASP A 114 11.48 -3.99 -20.04
C ASP A 114 11.71 -3.27 -18.71
N VAL A 115 10.63 -2.97 -18.00
CA VAL A 115 10.64 -2.25 -16.72
C VAL A 115 9.95 -3.08 -15.66
N LEU A 116 10.54 -3.14 -14.48
CA LEU A 116 9.96 -3.78 -13.31
C LEU A 116 9.49 -2.73 -12.30
N ILE A 117 8.22 -2.80 -11.89
CA ILE A 117 7.75 -2.15 -10.67
C ILE A 117 7.56 -3.21 -9.60
N SER A 118 8.34 -3.12 -8.53
CA SER A 118 8.26 -4.04 -7.39
C SER A 118 7.47 -3.39 -6.25
N PHE A 119 6.36 -4.02 -5.89
CA PHE A 119 5.61 -3.70 -4.69
C PHE A 119 5.96 -4.68 -3.56
N PRO A 120 5.91 -4.26 -2.29
CA PRO A 120 6.10 -5.17 -1.18
C PRO A 120 4.91 -6.12 -1.04
N THR A 121 5.12 -7.23 -0.35
CA THR A 121 4.03 -8.07 0.18
C THR A 121 3.36 -7.36 1.36
N GLY A 122 2.59 -6.32 1.05
CA GLY A 122 1.98 -5.39 2.00
C GLY A 122 0.50 -5.63 2.28
N THR A 123 -0.15 -4.63 2.89
CA THR A 123 -1.59 -4.69 3.16
C THR A 123 -2.39 -4.46 1.87
N LEU A 124 -3.60 -5.04 1.79
CA LEU A 124 -4.47 -4.93 0.62
C LEU A 124 -4.70 -3.47 0.18
N GLY A 125 -4.87 -2.55 1.13
CA GLY A 125 -5.15 -1.15 0.83
C GLY A 125 -3.99 -0.43 0.15
N ASP A 126 -2.76 -0.78 0.53
CA ASP A 126 -1.55 -0.21 -0.06
C ASP A 126 -1.48 -0.52 -1.56
N LEU A 127 -1.62 -1.79 -1.92
CA LEU A 127 -1.53 -2.23 -3.32
C LEU A 127 -2.69 -1.68 -4.17
N LEU A 128 -3.91 -1.66 -3.63
CA LEU A 128 -5.06 -1.06 -4.35
C LEU A 128 -4.93 0.45 -4.50
N GLY A 129 -4.30 1.14 -3.55
CA GLY A 129 -4.05 2.58 -3.63
C GLY A 129 -2.87 2.97 -4.53
N TRP A 130 -1.91 2.06 -4.75
CA TRP A 130 -0.72 2.34 -5.56
C TRP A 130 -0.81 1.90 -7.02
N PHE A 131 -1.56 0.83 -7.30
CA PHE A 131 -1.43 0.12 -8.57
C PHE A 131 -1.76 0.97 -9.80
N HIS A 132 -2.74 1.87 -9.74
CA HIS A 132 -3.12 2.70 -10.89
C HIS A 132 -1.99 3.64 -11.34
N TYR A 133 -1.07 4.03 -10.45
CA TYR A 133 0.10 4.83 -10.84
C TYR A 133 1.09 4.02 -11.69
N ALA A 134 1.18 2.71 -11.51
CA ALA A 134 1.99 1.85 -12.38
C ALA A 134 1.40 1.77 -13.81
N GLU A 135 0.08 1.72 -13.94
CA GLU A 135 -0.56 1.83 -15.26
C GLU A 135 -0.28 3.19 -15.92
N ARG A 136 -0.41 4.30 -15.17
CA ARG A 136 -0.06 5.64 -15.68
C ARG A 136 1.39 5.72 -16.14
N PHE A 137 2.30 5.14 -15.36
CA PHE A 137 3.72 5.08 -15.71
C PHE A 137 3.95 4.34 -17.03
N ARG A 138 3.33 3.16 -17.20
CA ARG A 138 3.41 2.42 -18.46
C ARG A 138 2.88 3.22 -19.64
N LEU A 139 1.72 3.85 -19.49
CA LEU A 139 1.07 4.63 -20.54
C LEU A 139 1.89 5.87 -20.94
N LEU A 140 2.45 6.57 -19.94
CA LEU A 140 3.28 7.75 -20.17
C LEU A 140 4.57 7.41 -20.91
N HIS A 141 5.19 6.29 -20.58
CA HIS A 141 6.53 5.95 -21.06
C HIS A 141 6.57 4.92 -22.19
N GLY A 142 5.46 4.28 -22.54
CA GLY A 142 5.41 3.26 -23.59
C GLY A 142 6.29 2.02 -23.28
N CYS A 143 6.56 1.73 -22.02
CA CYS A 143 7.42 0.62 -21.61
C CYS A 143 6.67 -0.73 -21.59
N ARG A 144 7.43 -1.84 -21.65
CA ARG A 144 6.92 -3.18 -21.32
C ARG A 144 7.00 -3.37 -19.81
N LEU A 145 5.87 -3.21 -19.14
CA LEU A 145 5.83 -3.20 -17.68
C LEU A 145 5.52 -4.58 -17.10
N GLU A 146 6.36 -5.01 -16.15
CA GLU A 146 6.09 -6.09 -15.22
C GLU A 146 5.86 -5.52 -13.81
N CYS A 147 4.81 -5.96 -13.13
CA CYS A 147 4.52 -5.60 -11.74
C CYS A 147 4.68 -6.83 -10.83
N SER A 148 5.55 -6.71 -9.83
CA SER A 148 5.73 -7.76 -8.82
C SER A 148 4.89 -7.45 -7.58
N MET A 149 4.00 -8.39 -7.20
CA MET A 149 3.09 -8.24 -6.06
C MET A 149 2.55 -9.59 -5.56
N ALA A 150 1.79 -9.58 -4.47
CA ALA A 150 1.23 -10.81 -3.89
C ALA A 150 0.23 -11.53 -4.82
N PRO A 151 0.23 -12.89 -4.89
CA PRO A 151 -0.61 -13.67 -5.82
C PRO A 151 -2.12 -13.37 -5.76
N ASN A 152 -2.65 -13.11 -4.56
CA ASN A 152 -4.06 -12.79 -4.37
C ASN A 152 -4.47 -11.45 -5.02
N ILE A 153 -3.53 -10.51 -5.16
CA ILE A 153 -3.74 -9.24 -5.86
C ILE A 153 -3.59 -9.42 -7.37
N ILE A 154 -2.64 -10.25 -7.81
CA ILE A 154 -2.50 -10.63 -9.22
C ILE A 154 -3.82 -11.22 -9.72
N ALA A 155 -4.36 -12.22 -9.01
CA ALA A 155 -5.62 -12.87 -9.36
C ALA A 155 -6.82 -11.90 -9.40
N LEU A 156 -6.75 -10.77 -8.70
CA LEU A 156 -7.79 -9.74 -8.69
C LEU A 156 -7.69 -8.78 -9.89
N LEU A 157 -6.48 -8.47 -10.35
CA LEU A 157 -6.23 -7.37 -11.28
C LEU A 157 -5.88 -7.84 -12.70
N GLU A 158 -5.16 -8.95 -12.86
CA GLU A 158 -4.51 -9.33 -14.12
C GLU A 158 -5.45 -9.28 -15.34
N ALA A 159 -6.67 -9.81 -15.20
CA ALA A 159 -7.64 -9.85 -16.29
C ALA A 159 -8.13 -8.46 -16.77
N GLN A 160 -7.97 -7.41 -15.95
CA GLN A 160 -8.37 -6.04 -16.30
C GLN A 160 -7.22 -5.24 -16.94
N TYR A 161 -6.00 -5.76 -16.91
CA TYR A 161 -4.78 -5.07 -17.32
C TYR A 161 -3.90 -5.95 -18.23
N PRO A 162 -4.38 -6.30 -19.44
CA PRO A 162 -3.71 -7.26 -20.32
C PRO A 162 -2.33 -6.80 -20.83
N ASP A 163 -2.06 -5.50 -20.80
CA ASP A 163 -0.77 -4.93 -21.22
C ASP A 163 0.30 -4.89 -20.12
N ILE A 164 -0.04 -5.32 -18.89
CA ILE A 164 0.87 -5.39 -17.75
C ILE A 164 1.11 -6.86 -17.44
N HIS A 165 2.38 -7.26 -17.39
CA HIS A 165 2.73 -8.58 -16.90
C HIS A 165 2.73 -8.57 -15.36
N PHE A 166 2.13 -9.57 -14.73
CA PHE A 166 2.15 -9.70 -13.28
C PHE A 166 2.98 -10.94 -12.90
N SER A 167 3.75 -10.83 -11.82
CA SER A 167 4.50 -11.97 -11.28
C SER A 167 4.58 -11.90 -9.76
N PRO A 168 4.45 -13.03 -9.04
CA PRO A 168 4.81 -13.05 -7.63
C PRO A 168 6.33 -12.86 -7.47
N PRO A 169 6.82 -12.33 -6.33
CA PRO A 169 8.23 -11.95 -6.16
C PRO A 169 9.25 -13.07 -6.44
N ASP A 170 8.88 -14.31 -6.16
CA ASP A 170 9.69 -15.53 -6.37
C ASP A 170 9.70 -16.00 -7.83
N ALA A 171 8.68 -15.63 -8.62
CA ALA A 171 8.58 -15.96 -10.03
C ALA A 171 8.95 -14.81 -10.96
N VAL A 172 9.31 -13.63 -10.41
CA VAL A 172 9.91 -12.55 -11.20
C VAL A 172 11.10 -13.16 -11.91
N ARG A 173 10.99 -13.20 -13.24
CA ARG A 173 11.96 -13.91 -14.06
C ARG A 173 13.34 -13.34 -13.73
N GLN A 174 14.37 -14.19 -13.66
CA GLN A 174 15.77 -13.76 -13.63
C GLN A 174 16.12 -13.06 -14.96
N ARG A 175 15.54 -11.88 -15.16
CA ARG A 175 15.78 -10.99 -16.28
C ARG A 175 16.55 -9.80 -15.73
N ALA A 176 17.36 -9.23 -16.59
CA ALA A 176 18.04 -7.98 -16.32
C ALA A 176 17.16 -6.86 -16.92
N PRO A 177 16.11 -6.37 -16.20
CA PRO A 177 15.28 -5.29 -16.71
C PRO A 177 16.15 -4.07 -17.00
N TYR A 178 15.66 -3.19 -17.86
CA TYR A 178 16.33 -1.94 -18.16
C TYR A 178 16.29 -0.99 -16.95
N ALA A 179 15.14 -0.94 -16.28
CA ALA A 179 14.91 -0.12 -15.09
C ALA A 179 14.02 -0.86 -14.07
N THR A 180 14.23 -0.58 -12.79
CA THR A 180 13.40 -1.11 -11.70
C THR A 180 13.06 -0.02 -10.70
N TYR A 181 11.77 0.12 -10.38
CA TYR A 181 11.26 1.04 -9.37
C TYR A 181 10.58 0.28 -8.23
N ARG A 182 10.85 0.69 -6.99
CA ARG A 182 10.28 0.08 -5.79
C ARG A 182 9.27 1.03 -5.17
N VAL A 183 8.00 0.63 -5.19
CA VAL A 183 6.92 1.45 -4.64
C VAL A 183 6.54 0.88 -3.27
N GLY A 184 6.66 1.71 -2.23
CA GLY A 184 6.31 1.33 -0.87
C GLY A 184 6.32 2.52 0.08
N LEU A 185 6.13 2.24 1.37
CA LEU A 185 6.23 3.24 2.43
C LEU A 185 7.64 3.22 3.03
N PHE A 186 8.35 4.33 2.88
CA PHE A 186 9.68 4.49 3.46
C PHE A 186 9.60 5.46 4.65
N PHE A 187 9.68 4.91 5.86
CA PHE A 187 9.55 5.65 7.12
C PHE A 187 10.84 6.42 7.48
N GLY A 188 10.79 7.18 8.57
CA GLY A 188 11.96 7.88 9.10
C GLY A 188 12.40 9.09 8.26
N GLY A 189 11.49 9.67 7.48
CA GLY A 189 11.82 10.80 6.59
C GLY A 189 12.75 10.41 5.45
N ASN A 190 12.73 9.14 5.03
CA ASN A 190 13.55 8.67 3.91
C ASN A 190 13.32 9.54 2.67
N ASP A 191 14.42 10.09 2.13
CA ASP A 191 14.43 10.99 0.97
C ASP A 191 15.20 10.38 -0.21
N THR A 192 15.59 9.11 -0.11
CA THR A 192 16.36 8.41 -1.15
C THR A 192 15.47 7.54 -2.03
N HIS A 193 14.48 6.88 -1.45
CA HIS A 193 13.57 5.95 -2.15
C HIS A 193 12.22 6.58 -2.48
N GLN A 194 11.94 7.75 -1.93
CA GLN A 194 10.77 8.56 -2.24
C GLN A 194 11.20 10.04 -2.29
N PRO A 195 10.60 10.85 -3.18
CA PRO A 195 11.00 12.25 -3.35
C PRO A 195 10.47 13.17 -2.23
N ILE A 196 9.42 12.75 -1.54
CA ILE A 196 8.80 13.45 -0.42
C ILE A 196 8.34 12.43 0.62
N ASP A 197 8.26 12.83 1.89
CA ASP A 197 7.69 11.97 2.92
C ASP A 197 6.20 11.69 2.62
N PHE A 198 5.82 10.41 2.53
CA PHE A 198 4.46 10.00 2.18
C PHE A 198 3.40 10.59 3.11
N ARG A 199 3.75 10.91 4.37
CA ARG A 199 2.83 11.50 5.35
C ARG A 199 2.36 12.90 4.97
N GLN A 200 3.09 13.59 4.09
CA GLN A 200 2.72 14.93 3.60
C GLN A 200 1.72 14.89 2.43
N VAL A 201 1.70 13.79 1.67
CA VAL A 201 0.93 13.70 0.40
C VAL A 201 -0.17 12.64 0.43
N GLY A 202 -0.17 11.77 1.44
CA GLY A 202 -1.01 10.58 1.52
C GLY A 202 -0.23 9.34 1.10
N PHE A 203 -0.39 8.26 1.85
CA PHE A 203 0.40 7.03 1.70
C PHE A 203 0.20 6.37 0.34
N HIS A 204 -0.96 6.55 -0.31
CA HIS A 204 -1.23 6.05 -1.65
C HIS A 204 -0.64 6.96 -2.73
N ARG A 205 -0.76 8.29 -2.58
CA ARG A 205 -0.29 9.24 -3.60
C ARG A 205 1.22 9.22 -3.77
N ILE A 206 1.97 8.82 -2.74
CA ILE A 206 3.44 8.71 -2.83
C ILE A 206 3.90 7.81 -3.98
N ALA A 207 3.12 6.79 -4.37
CA ALA A 207 3.45 5.97 -5.54
C ALA A 207 3.50 6.78 -6.84
N GLY A 208 2.60 7.75 -7.02
CA GLY A 208 2.63 8.67 -8.16
C GLY A 208 3.88 9.55 -8.15
N TYR A 209 4.28 10.04 -6.97
CA TYR A 209 5.51 10.82 -6.81
C TYR A 209 6.78 9.97 -7.04
N ILE A 210 6.84 8.73 -6.51
CA ILE A 210 7.96 7.81 -6.74
C ILE A 210 8.14 7.52 -8.24
N LEU A 211 7.03 7.39 -8.98
CA LEU A 211 7.03 7.08 -10.40
C LEU A 211 7.06 8.33 -11.32
N GLY A 212 6.98 9.54 -10.76
CA GLY A 212 6.98 10.78 -11.54
C GLY A 212 5.75 10.97 -12.44
N VAL A 213 4.60 10.47 -12.03
CA VAL A 213 3.32 10.59 -12.77
C VAL A 213 2.31 11.48 -12.02
N ASP A 214 1.19 11.81 -12.66
CA ASP A 214 0.07 12.51 -12.00
C ASP A 214 -0.28 11.84 -10.65
N PRO A 215 -0.20 12.54 -9.51
CA PRO A 215 -0.45 12.00 -8.18
C PRO A 215 -1.93 11.94 -7.81
N THR A 216 -2.85 12.30 -8.71
CA THR A 216 -4.29 12.24 -8.46
C THR A 216 -4.74 10.80 -8.25
N GLU A 217 -5.41 10.51 -7.15
CA GLU A 217 -5.88 9.15 -6.85
C GLU A 217 -6.92 8.64 -7.86
N ALA A 218 -6.90 7.33 -8.12
CA ALA A 218 -7.94 6.65 -8.89
C ALA A 218 -8.08 5.21 -8.40
N PRO A 219 -9.27 4.60 -8.46
CA PRO A 219 -9.41 3.20 -8.12
C PRO A 219 -8.86 2.31 -9.24
N PRO A 220 -8.29 1.13 -8.93
CA PRO A 220 -7.98 0.14 -9.95
C PRO A 220 -9.27 -0.40 -10.60
N ARG A 221 -9.15 -0.88 -11.84
CA ARG A 221 -10.21 -1.55 -12.58
C ARG A 221 -10.36 -2.97 -12.01
N LEU A 222 -11.59 -3.33 -11.68
CA LEU A 222 -11.95 -4.66 -11.20
C LEU A 222 -12.89 -5.35 -12.18
N ASN A 223 -12.92 -6.68 -12.19
CA ASN A 223 -14.03 -7.39 -12.80
C ASN A 223 -15.27 -7.18 -11.95
N LEU A 224 -16.20 -6.40 -12.50
CA LEU A 224 -17.46 -6.14 -11.83
C LEU A 224 -18.55 -7.10 -12.31
N SER A 225 -18.40 -7.89 -13.37
CA SER A 225 -19.52 -8.51 -14.12
C SER A 225 -20.46 -9.47 -13.36
N ALA A 226 -20.17 -9.82 -12.11
CA ALA A 226 -20.95 -10.77 -11.34
C ALA A 226 -22.42 -10.36 -11.19
N PRO A 227 -23.37 -11.30 -11.33
CA PRO A 227 -24.79 -11.05 -11.09
C PRO A 227 -25.06 -10.87 -9.59
N ARG A 228 -26.18 -10.22 -9.27
CA ARG A 228 -26.63 -10.03 -7.88
C ARG A 228 -27.12 -11.38 -7.32
N THR A 229 -26.66 -11.72 -6.12
CA THR A 229 -27.03 -12.97 -5.42
C THR A 229 -27.96 -12.75 -4.22
N ILE A 230 -27.90 -11.58 -3.58
CA ILE A 230 -28.76 -11.20 -2.45
C ILE A 230 -29.80 -10.20 -2.93
N GLU A 231 -31.07 -10.58 -2.90
CA GLU A 231 -32.17 -9.72 -3.40
C GLU A 231 -32.44 -8.52 -2.49
N GLN A 232 -32.45 -8.70 -1.17
CA GLN A 232 -32.75 -7.63 -0.22
C GLN A 232 -31.66 -6.53 -0.26
N PRO A 233 -31.97 -5.26 0.07
CA PRO A 233 -30.95 -4.24 0.28
C PRO A 233 -30.00 -4.62 1.42
N TYR A 234 -28.70 -4.40 1.23
CA TYR A 234 -27.72 -4.74 2.25
C TYR A 234 -26.53 -3.78 2.25
N VAL A 235 -25.89 -3.70 3.41
CA VAL A 235 -24.69 -2.93 3.66
C VAL A 235 -23.59 -3.89 4.10
N CYS A 236 -22.42 -3.75 3.47
CA CYS A 236 -21.24 -4.48 3.91
C CYS A 236 -20.46 -3.65 4.93
N ILE A 237 -19.94 -4.31 5.97
CA ILE A 237 -19.08 -3.69 6.98
C ILE A 237 -17.74 -4.42 7.08
N ALA A 238 -16.70 -3.70 7.45
CA ALA A 238 -15.39 -4.25 7.83
C ALA A 238 -14.92 -3.61 9.12
N VAL A 239 -14.76 -4.42 10.16
CA VAL A 239 -14.46 -3.99 11.53
C VAL A 239 -13.04 -4.36 11.96
N GLN A 240 -12.31 -5.15 11.17
CA GLN A 240 -10.96 -5.62 11.51
C GLN A 240 -9.86 -4.80 10.80
N SER A 241 -8.69 -4.73 11.42
CA SER A 241 -7.52 -4.04 10.88
C SER A 241 -6.21 -4.57 11.47
N THR A 242 -5.08 -4.04 11.02
CA THR A 242 -3.73 -4.54 11.35
C THR A 242 -3.12 -3.97 12.63
N CYS A 243 -3.64 -2.87 13.17
CA CYS A 243 -3.25 -2.32 14.46
C CYS A 243 -4.46 -1.70 15.17
N GLN A 244 -4.46 -1.72 16.52
CA GLN A 244 -5.61 -1.31 17.32
C GLN A 244 -6.02 0.16 17.08
N ALA A 245 -5.08 1.01 16.69
CA ALA A 245 -5.35 2.42 16.41
C ALA A 245 -6.28 2.64 15.21
N LYS A 246 -6.30 1.72 14.24
CA LYS A 246 -7.20 1.75 13.08
C LYS A 246 -8.61 1.28 13.40
N PHE A 247 -8.81 0.57 14.52
CA PHE A 247 -10.14 0.14 14.94
C PHE A 247 -10.99 1.32 15.39
N TRP A 248 -12.30 1.17 15.25
CA TRP A 248 -13.25 2.08 15.87
C TRP A 248 -13.42 1.72 17.35
N ASN A 249 -12.62 2.34 18.21
CA ASN A 249 -12.54 2.00 19.64
C ASN A 249 -13.68 2.59 20.49
N ASN A 250 -14.78 3.05 19.89
CA ASN A 250 -15.96 3.48 20.63
C ASN A 250 -16.72 2.24 21.15
N GLY A 251 -17.01 2.20 22.46
CA GLY A 251 -17.56 1.01 23.11
C GLY A 251 -18.92 0.52 22.59
N HIS A 252 -19.77 1.42 22.06
CA HIS A 252 -21.10 1.06 21.56
C HIS A 252 -21.27 1.32 20.04
N GLY A 253 -20.25 1.87 19.39
CA GLY A 253 -20.33 2.41 18.04
C GLY A 253 -20.90 1.42 17.02
N TRP A 254 -20.26 0.26 16.85
CA TRP A 254 -20.72 -0.74 15.89
C TRP A 254 -22.10 -1.31 16.23
N THR A 255 -22.38 -1.57 17.51
CA THR A 255 -23.69 -2.08 17.94
C THR A 255 -24.82 -1.12 17.59
N GLU A 256 -24.62 0.18 17.85
CA GLU A 256 -25.58 1.24 17.49
C GLU A 256 -25.79 1.32 15.97
N VAL A 257 -24.70 1.31 15.19
CA VAL A 257 -24.78 1.41 13.72
C VAL A 257 -25.44 0.18 13.10
N VAL A 258 -25.11 -1.03 13.55
CA VAL A 258 -25.73 -2.27 13.05
C VAL A 258 -27.23 -2.28 13.33
N ALA A 259 -27.64 -1.91 14.55
CA ALA A 259 -29.06 -1.81 14.91
C ALA A 259 -29.78 -0.75 14.07
N HIS A 260 -29.14 0.41 13.88
CA HIS A 260 -29.67 1.51 13.07
C HIS A 260 -29.88 1.10 11.61
N LEU A 261 -28.87 0.53 10.96
CA LEU A 261 -28.97 0.04 9.58
C LEU A 261 -30.10 -0.98 9.39
N LYS A 262 -30.30 -1.88 10.37
CA LYS A 262 -31.42 -2.82 10.35
C LYS A 262 -32.77 -2.12 10.46
N SER A 263 -32.89 -1.08 11.27
CA SER A 263 -34.11 -0.29 11.37
C SER A 263 -34.45 0.45 10.05
N LEU A 264 -33.45 0.77 9.24
CA LEU A 264 -33.61 1.30 7.88
C LEU A 264 -33.94 0.22 6.83
N GLY A 265 -34.03 -1.05 7.24
CA GLY A 265 -34.38 -2.18 6.36
C GLY A 265 -33.21 -2.86 5.66
N TYR A 266 -31.96 -2.56 6.04
CA TYR A 266 -30.79 -3.22 5.48
C TYR A 266 -30.46 -4.53 6.20
N ARG A 267 -30.04 -5.53 5.43
CA ARG A 267 -29.16 -6.59 5.95
C ARG A 267 -27.76 -6.01 6.17
N VAL A 268 -27.04 -6.49 7.19
CA VAL A 268 -25.71 -5.97 7.55
C VAL A 268 -24.73 -7.12 7.58
N LEU A 269 -23.75 -7.12 6.66
CA LEU A 269 -22.86 -8.24 6.39
C LEU A 269 -21.43 -7.88 6.77
N CYS A 270 -20.82 -8.60 7.69
CA CYS A 270 -19.42 -8.41 8.06
C CYS A 270 -18.52 -9.22 7.13
N ILE A 271 -17.66 -8.55 6.35
CA ILE A 271 -16.89 -9.18 5.27
C ILE A 271 -15.39 -9.26 5.55
N ASP A 272 -14.98 -9.07 6.80
CA ASP A 272 -13.59 -9.18 7.23
C ASP A 272 -12.99 -10.55 6.90
N ARG A 273 -11.65 -10.60 6.83
CA ARG A 273 -10.96 -11.88 6.62
C ARG A 273 -11.09 -12.78 7.86
N GLU A 274 -10.89 -12.20 9.04
CA GLU A 274 -11.01 -12.92 10.31
C GLU A 274 -12.29 -12.46 11.04
N PRO A 275 -13.06 -13.37 11.66
CA PRO A 275 -14.16 -12.97 12.55
C PRO A 275 -13.66 -12.37 13.87
N THR A 276 -12.39 -12.59 14.22
CA THR A 276 -11.77 -12.13 15.46
C THR A 276 -10.30 -11.78 15.21
N THR A 277 -9.85 -10.60 15.62
CA THR A 277 -8.44 -10.20 15.57
C THR A 277 -8.07 -9.42 16.82
N GLY A 278 -6.88 -9.67 17.34
CA GLY A 278 -6.43 -9.06 18.58
C GLY A 278 -5.01 -9.46 18.93
N HIS A 279 -4.53 -8.93 20.05
CA HIS A 279 -3.25 -9.26 20.63
C HIS A 279 -3.34 -9.17 22.15
N GLY A 280 -2.62 -10.04 22.87
CA GLY A 280 -2.66 -10.07 24.33
C GLY A 280 -4.10 -10.25 24.85
N PHE A 281 -4.59 -9.28 25.62
CA PHE A 281 -5.94 -9.30 26.22
C PHE A 281 -6.97 -8.47 25.45
N VAL A 282 -6.59 -7.78 24.37
CA VAL A 282 -7.52 -6.96 23.57
C VAL A 282 -7.87 -7.73 22.30
N TRP A 283 -9.14 -8.07 22.17
CA TRP A 283 -9.70 -8.83 21.05
C TRP A 283 -10.93 -8.14 20.51
N ASN A 284 -10.97 -8.00 19.19
CA ASN A 284 -12.05 -7.37 18.46
C ASN A 284 -12.79 -8.45 17.69
N HIS A 285 -14.10 -8.53 17.87
CA HIS A 285 -14.95 -9.55 17.27
C HIS A 285 -15.90 -8.92 16.25
N ILE A 286 -16.38 -9.72 15.31
CA ILE A 286 -17.57 -9.41 14.53
C ILE A 286 -18.68 -8.86 15.44
N PRO A 287 -19.30 -7.71 15.12
CA PRO A 287 -20.28 -7.11 16.02
C PRO A 287 -21.57 -7.94 16.06
N TYR A 288 -22.16 -8.05 17.25
CA TYR A 288 -23.45 -8.72 17.43
C TYR A 288 -24.51 -8.13 16.48
N GLY A 289 -25.25 -9.02 15.82
CA GLY A 289 -26.29 -8.67 14.87
C GLY A 289 -25.80 -8.53 13.43
N ALA A 290 -24.50 -8.39 13.16
CA ALA A 290 -24.01 -8.51 11.79
C ALA A 290 -24.04 -9.98 11.34
N GLU A 291 -24.35 -10.21 10.07
CA GLU A 291 -24.28 -11.51 9.45
C GLU A 291 -22.82 -11.87 9.16
N ASP A 292 -22.46 -13.13 9.42
CA ASP A 292 -21.10 -13.61 9.27
C ASP A 292 -20.81 -13.98 7.80
N PHE A 293 -20.16 -13.05 7.10
CA PHE A 293 -19.60 -13.23 5.78
C PHE A 293 -18.06 -13.21 5.84
N THR A 294 -17.49 -13.51 7.01
CA THR A 294 -16.04 -13.47 7.21
C THR A 294 -15.33 -14.65 6.54
N GLY A 295 -14.00 -14.70 6.62
CA GLY A 295 -13.18 -15.79 6.10
C GLY A 295 -12.20 -15.35 5.02
N ALA A 296 -11.16 -16.16 4.82
CA ALA A 296 -10.12 -15.96 3.81
C ALA A 296 -10.58 -16.42 2.42
N LEU A 297 -11.60 -15.75 1.87
CA LEU A 297 -12.09 -15.98 0.51
C LEU A 297 -11.22 -15.23 -0.52
N PRO A 298 -11.19 -15.68 -1.79
CA PRO A 298 -10.61 -14.90 -2.87
C PRO A 298 -11.20 -13.48 -2.93
N LEU A 299 -10.37 -12.48 -3.22
CA LEU A 299 -10.81 -11.08 -3.24
C LEU A 299 -11.93 -10.82 -4.26
N GLN A 300 -11.95 -11.57 -5.38
CA GLN A 300 -13.05 -11.48 -6.34
C GLN A 300 -14.42 -11.80 -5.70
N ALA A 301 -14.51 -12.78 -4.80
CA ALA A 301 -15.77 -13.07 -4.10
C ALA A 301 -16.22 -11.90 -3.20
N ARG A 302 -15.27 -11.11 -2.67
CA ARG A 302 -15.57 -9.88 -1.94
C ARG A 302 -16.05 -8.77 -2.89
N VAL A 303 -15.45 -8.64 -4.07
CA VAL A 303 -15.89 -7.68 -5.11
C VAL A 303 -17.30 -7.98 -5.58
N ASP A 304 -17.60 -9.26 -5.85
CA ASP A 304 -18.91 -9.71 -6.33
C ASP A 304 -20.02 -9.37 -5.33
N LEU A 305 -19.74 -9.53 -4.02
CA LEU A 305 -20.64 -9.10 -2.94
C LEU A 305 -20.70 -7.57 -2.83
N LEU A 306 -19.56 -6.88 -2.84
CA LEU A 306 -19.52 -5.43 -2.68
C LEU A 306 -20.25 -4.69 -3.81
N ARG A 307 -20.12 -5.13 -5.07
CA ARG A 307 -20.72 -4.44 -6.23
C ARG A 307 -22.22 -4.18 -6.07
N HIS A 308 -22.94 -5.08 -5.40
CA HIS A 308 -24.40 -4.99 -5.26
C HIS A 308 -24.85 -4.49 -3.88
N ALA A 309 -23.91 -4.20 -2.97
CA ALA A 309 -24.22 -3.55 -1.70
C ALA A 309 -24.72 -2.13 -1.93
N SER A 310 -25.66 -1.67 -1.10
CA SER A 310 -26.15 -0.29 -1.17
C SER A 310 -25.05 0.72 -0.86
N PHE A 311 -24.19 0.39 0.10
CA PHE A 311 -22.95 1.08 0.41
C PHE A 311 -22.12 0.22 1.36
N PHE A 312 -20.92 0.70 1.71
CA PHE A 312 -20.00 0.05 2.63
C PHE A 312 -19.64 0.97 3.80
N ILE A 313 -19.47 0.41 5.00
CA ILE A 313 -18.92 1.10 6.17
C ILE A 313 -17.66 0.38 6.65
N GLY A 314 -16.53 1.07 6.69
CA GLY A 314 -15.29 0.45 7.14
C GLY A 314 -14.28 1.41 7.74
N LEU A 315 -13.11 0.85 8.01
CA LEU A 315 -11.99 1.53 8.66
C LEU A 315 -10.97 2.06 7.63
N ALA A 316 -9.88 2.67 8.08
CA ALA A 316 -8.69 2.91 7.25
C ALA A 316 -7.91 1.59 6.99
N SER A 317 -8.58 0.60 6.39
CA SER A 317 -8.07 -0.73 6.05
C SER A 317 -8.35 -1.07 4.58
N GLY A 318 -7.77 -2.17 4.09
CA GLY A 318 -7.81 -2.51 2.66
C GLY A 318 -9.21 -2.76 2.07
N LEU A 319 -10.18 -3.19 2.88
CA LEU A 319 -11.54 -3.43 2.39
C LEU A 319 -12.26 -2.13 1.98
N SER A 320 -11.91 -0.99 2.59
CA SER A 320 -12.43 0.32 2.16
C SER A 320 -11.95 0.69 0.76
N TRP A 321 -10.70 0.37 0.42
CA TRP A 321 -10.14 0.55 -0.93
C TRP A 321 -10.80 -0.37 -1.94
N LEU A 322 -11.07 -1.62 -1.56
CA LEU A 322 -11.77 -2.58 -2.41
C LEU A 322 -13.22 -2.15 -2.67
N ALA A 323 -13.93 -1.66 -1.65
CA ALA A 323 -15.27 -1.11 -1.79
C ALA A 323 -15.31 0.13 -2.69
N TRP A 324 -14.32 1.02 -2.55
CA TRP A 324 -14.17 2.19 -3.43
C TRP A 324 -13.97 1.76 -4.89
N ALA A 325 -13.10 0.78 -5.13
CA ALA A 325 -12.86 0.23 -6.47
C ALA A 325 -14.06 -0.56 -7.04
N ALA A 326 -14.92 -1.09 -6.17
CA ALA A 326 -16.21 -1.67 -6.55
C ALA A 326 -17.27 -0.63 -6.96
N LYS A 327 -16.93 0.67 -6.91
CA LYS A 327 -17.78 1.80 -7.32
C LYS A 327 -19.06 1.94 -6.50
N ILE A 328 -19.01 1.61 -5.22
CA ILE A 328 -20.10 1.87 -4.26
C ILE A 328 -19.73 3.01 -3.30
N PRO A 329 -20.71 3.69 -2.69
CA PRO A 329 -20.44 4.67 -1.64
C PRO A 329 -19.71 4.03 -0.44
N VAL A 330 -18.73 4.74 0.11
CA VAL A 330 -17.91 4.27 1.24
C VAL A 330 -17.96 5.25 2.40
N VAL A 331 -18.57 4.84 3.51
CA VAL A 331 -18.47 5.50 4.81
C VAL A 331 -17.17 5.06 5.48
N LEU A 332 -16.21 5.97 5.62
CA LEU A 332 -14.86 5.65 6.13
C LEU A 332 -14.67 6.24 7.53
N ILE A 333 -14.53 5.37 8.53
CA ILE A 333 -14.33 5.73 9.94
C ILE A 333 -12.83 5.69 10.26
N SER A 334 -12.24 6.84 10.58
CA SER A 334 -10.87 6.91 11.09
C SER A 334 -10.63 8.24 11.80
N GLY A 335 -10.01 8.20 12.98
CA GLY A 335 -9.41 9.38 13.61
C GLY A 335 -7.89 9.28 13.71
N PHE A 336 -7.34 8.10 13.45
CA PHE A 336 -5.91 7.82 13.48
C PHE A 336 -5.16 8.50 12.32
N SER A 337 -5.82 8.58 11.18
CA SER A 337 -5.38 9.29 9.98
C SER A 337 -6.27 10.51 9.71
N LEU A 338 -5.68 11.52 9.06
CA LEU A 338 -6.37 12.71 8.60
C LEU A 338 -7.28 12.40 7.40
N PRO A 339 -8.33 13.20 7.13
CA PRO A 339 -9.24 12.96 6.01
C PRO A 339 -8.61 12.90 4.62
N ASN A 340 -7.44 13.51 4.42
CA ASN A 340 -6.71 13.54 3.15
C ASN A 340 -5.69 12.40 2.99
N ALA A 341 -5.57 11.52 3.99
CA ALA A 341 -4.63 10.40 4.01
C ALA A 341 -5.06 9.23 3.12
N GLU A 342 -6.37 9.00 2.99
CA GLU A 342 -6.97 8.00 2.10
C GLU A 342 -7.57 8.65 0.84
N PHE A 343 -8.36 7.88 0.08
CA PHE A 343 -9.19 8.39 -1.00
C PHE A 343 -10.33 9.28 -0.51
N TYR A 344 -10.75 10.22 -1.35
CA TYR A 344 -11.88 11.09 -1.10
C TYR A 344 -13.19 10.31 -1.08
N THR A 345 -13.97 10.55 -0.04
CA THR A 345 -15.38 10.17 0.04
C THR A 345 -16.12 11.26 0.79
N PRO A 346 -17.29 11.72 0.32
CA PRO A 346 -18.10 12.69 1.06
C PRO A 346 -18.65 12.11 2.38
N TRP A 347 -18.48 10.80 2.60
CA TRP A 347 -18.96 10.06 3.77
C TRP A 347 -17.84 9.74 4.77
N ARG A 348 -16.73 10.48 4.74
CA ARG A 348 -15.62 10.35 5.71
C ARG A 348 -16.10 10.77 7.10
N VAL A 349 -15.92 9.89 8.10
CA VAL A 349 -16.27 10.16 9.50
C VAL A 349 -15.01 10.41 10.32
N PHE A 350 -14.83 11.65 10.76
CA PHE A 350 -13.66 12.13 11.50
C PHE A 350 -14.11 12.99 12.70
N SER A 351 -13.31 13.02 13.76
CA SER A 351 -13.51 13.94 14.89
C SER A 351 -12.23 14.73 15.16
N SER A 352 -12.34 16.05 15.15
CA SER A 352 -11.24 16.99 15.37
C SER A 352 -11.11 17.50 16.81
N HIS A 353 -11.97 17.05 17.73
CA HIS A 353 -12.08 17.60 19.10
C HIS A 353 -11.11 16.97 20.11
N GLY A 354 -10.42 15.88 19.73
CA GLY A 354 -9.40 15.23 20.55
C GLY A 354 -8.16 14.90 19.74
N CYS A 355 -7.28 14.06 20.30
CA CYS A 355 -6.12 13.52 19.60
C CYS A 355 -6.54 12.88 18.27
N ASN A 356 -5.87 13.22 17.18
CA ASN A 356 -6.14 12.69 15.84
C ASN A 356 -4.85 12.74 14.98
N GLY A 357 -4.89 12.11 13.79
CA GLY A 357 -3.81 12.22 12.79
C GLY A 357 -2.45 11.74 13.30
N CYS A 358 -2.43 10.66 14.10
CA CYS A 358 -1.18 10.06 14.58
C CYS A 358 -0.33 9.52 13.42
N TRP A 359 -0.98 8.96 12.38
CA TRP A 359 -0.33 8.40 11.19
C TRP A 359 0.42 9.45 10.37
N ASP A 360 -0.22 10.60 10.15
CA ASP A 360 0.26 11.64 9.24
C ASP A 360 1.28 12.58 9.92
N SER A 361 1.45 12.46 11.23
CA SER A 361 2.38 13.30 11.98
C SER A 361 3.82 13.01 11.62
N LEU A 362 4.55 14.04 11.17
CA LEU A 362 5.99 13.94 10.91
C LEU A 362 6.82 13.74 12.19
N HIS A 363 6.26 14.11 13.35
CA HIS A 363 6.90 13.99 14.66
C HIS A 363 6.81 12.58 15.27
N GLU A 364 5.90 11.74 14.77
CA GLU A 364 5.69 10.40 15.30
C GLU A 364 6.24 9.36 14.32
N THR A 365 6.80 8.27 14.83
CA THR A 365 7.23 7.12 14.00
C THR A 365 6.35 5.93 14.30
N PHE A 366 5.71 5.39 13.27
CA PHE A 366 4.87 4.20 13.39
C PHE A 366 5.72 2.98 13.80
N ASP A 367 5.29 2.28 14.84
CA ASP A 367 5.94 1.04 15.27
C ASP A 367 5.17 -0.18 14.73
N HIS A 368 5.76 -0.83 13.72
CA HIS A 368 5.18 -2.02 13.08
C HIS A 368 5.05 -3.23 14.01
N LYS A 369 5.79 -3.26 15.13
CA LYS A 369 5.78 -4.36 16.09
C LYS A 369 4.80 -4.12 17.23
N ASP A 370 4.32 -2.90 17.37
CA ASP A 370 3.39 -2.52 18.43
C ASP A 370 1.95 -2.49 17.92
N PHE A 371 1.21 -3.59 18.11
CA PHE A 371 -0.22 -3.64 17.80
C PHE A 371 -1.02 -2.56 18.54
N PHE A 372 -0.54 -2.13 19.73
CA PHE A 372 -1.17 -1.12 20.58
C PHE A 372 -0.61 0.29 20.41
N TRP A 373 -0.03 0.57 19.24
CA TRP A 373 0.60 1.86 18.96
C TRP A 373 -0.38 3.02 19.13
N CYS A 374 -0.04 3.94 20.04
CA CYS A 374 -0.75 5.20 20.27
C CYS A 374 0.27 6.20 20.83
N PRO A 375 1.08 6.85 19.97
CA PRO A 375 2.36 7.44 20.38
C PRO A 375 2.22 8.51 21.47
N ARG A 376 1.09 9.22 21.48
CA ARG A 376 0.82 10.32 22.39
C ARG A 376 0.14 9.91 23.70
N HIS A 377 -0.59 8.78 23.73
CA HIS A 377 -1.52 8.45 24.82
C HIS A 377 -1.54 6.96 25.22
N LYS A 378 -0.61 6.14 24.74
CA LYS A 378 -0.52 4.71 25.11
C LYS A 378 -0.40 4.57 26.64
N GLY A 379 -1.20 3.67 27.22
CA GLY A 379 -1.20 3.41 28.67
C GLY A 379 -1.89 4.48 29.52
N THR A 380 -2.63 5.42 28.91
CA THR A 380 -3.35 6.48 29.62
C THR A 380 -4.86 6.35 29.42
N GLU A 381 -5.65 7.10 30.20
CA GLU A 381 -7.11 7.18 30.06
C GLU A 381 -7.56 7.72 28.68
N ARG A 382 -6.66 8.35 27.93
CA ARG A 382 -6.89 8.93 26.59
C ARG A 382 -6.42 8.01 25.46
N GLN A 383 -6.02 6.77 25.75
CA GLN A 383 -5.64 5.82 24.70
C GLN A 383 -6.79 5.62 23.70
N TYR A 384 -6.45 5.70 22.41
CA TYR A 384 -7.38 5.66 21.27
C TYR A 384 -8.53 6.68 21.31
N GLU A 385 -8.32 7.82 21.98
CA GLU A 385 -9.26 8.96 21.98
C GLU A 385 -9.72 9.33 20.55
N CYS A 386 -8.81 9.22 19.59
CA CYS A 386 -9.03 9.49 18.17
C CYS A 386 -10.24 8.78 17.56
N THR A 387 -10.55 7.56 17.98
CA THR A 387 -11.74 6.83 17.49
C THR A 387 -12.81 6.64 18.55
N ARG A 388 -12.50 6.77 19.84
CA ARG A 388 -13.51 6.80 20.92
C ARG A 388 -14.46 7.99 20.81
N LEU A 389 -13.98 9.16 20.40
CA LEU A 389 -14.81 10.36 20.23
C LEU A 389 -15.76 10.29 19.03
N ILE A 390 -15.54 9.38 18.09
CA ILE A 390 -16.47 9.14 16.99
C ILE A 390 -17.61 8.30 17.55
N THR A 391 -18.80 8.89 17.71
CA THR A 391 -19.97 8.23 18.33
C THR A 391 -20.80 7.46 17.29
N GLY A 392 -21.59 6.48 17.72
CA GLY A 392 -22.52 5.79 16.83
C GLY A 392 -23.54 6.75 16.21
N LYS A 393 -24.05 7.71 16.98
CA LYS A 393 -24.87 8.82 16.45
C LYS A 393 -24.22 9.58 15.28
N GLN A 394 -22.92 9.86 15.36
CA GLN A 394 -22.20 10.56 14.28
C GLN A 394 -22.17 9.72 13.00
N VAL A 395 -21.87 8.43 13.11
CA VAL A 395 -21.82 7.51 11.96
C VAL A 395 -23.21 7.25 11.40
N SER A 396 -24.21 7.00 12.25
CA SER A 396 -25.61 6.82 11.82
C SER A 396 -26.13 8.06 11.10
N GLY A 397 -25.82 9.27 11.57
CA GLY A 397 -26.21 10.49 10.87
C GLY A 397 -25.56 10.67 9.49
N VAL A 398 -24.38 10.09 9.26
CA VAL A 398 -23.76 10.01 7.91
C VAL A 398 -24.48 8.97 7.06
N ALA A 399 -24.79 7.80 7.64
CA ALA A 399 -25.56 6.76 6.98
C ALA A 399 -26.98 7.22 6.60
N ASP A 400 -27.63 8.07 7.41
CA ASP A 400 -28.95 8.65 7.12
C ASP A 400 -28.91 9.56 5.90
N ARG A 401 -27.91 10.46 5.82
CA ARG A 401 -27.73 11.33 4.65
C ARG A 401 -27.47 10.53 3.38
N LEU A 402 -26.66 9.48 3.48
CA LEU A 402 -26.40 8.57 2.37
C LEU A 402 -27.65 7.76 1.99
N HIS A 403 -28.41 7.27 2.96
CA HIS A 403 -29.67 6.56 2.73
C HIS A 403 -30.68 7.42 1.97
N ALA A 404 -30.90 8.66 2.42
CA ALA A 404 -31.76 9.64 1.76
C ALA A 404 -31.29 9.89 0.31
N GLN A 405 -29.99 10.14 0.11
CA GLN A 405 -29.43 10.34 -1.23
C GLN A 405 -29.65 9.14 -2.15
N LEU A 406 -29.49 7.91 -1.66
CA LEU A 406 -29.71 6.69 -2.45
C LEU A 406 -31.17 6.49 -2.84
N ARG A 407 -32.12 7.11 -2.12
CA ARG A 407 -33.55 7.09 -2.42
C ARG A 407 -34.01 8.28 -3.26
N GLY A 408 -33.12 9.26 -3.50
CA GLY A 408 -33.45 10.50 -4.19
C GLY A 408 -34.27 11.48 -3.34
N GLU A 409 -34.12 11.42 -2.01
CA GLU A 409 -34.78 12.29 -1.03
C GLU A 409 -33.96 13.54 -0.68
#